data_AF-A0A1V2QRR6-F1
#
_entry.id   AF-A0A1V2QRR6-F1
#
_cell.length_a   1.000
_cell.length_b   1.000
_cell.length_c   1.000
_cell.angle_alpha   90.00
_cell.angle_beta   90.00
_cell.angle_gamma   90.00
#
_symmetry.space_group_name_H-M   'P 1'
#
loop_
_entity.id
_entity.type
_entity.pdbx_description
1 polymer ?
#
loop_
_entity_poly.entity_id
_entity_poly.type
_entity_poly.pdbx_seq_one_letter_code
_entity_poly.pdbx_strand_id
1 'polypeptide(L)'
;MPLPEDPLTEVAAAVLGDGHHVVLDLLDVVRHHDGPPVDVVRAGDDLLPRLAHENALDQALLMARQVLRAGGLFVAAVPELDKLGRLRPTAPPPKVTGRGAERQVTVQLWDWAADGESYALEVVRLVRGAETWEVANTVATRHRVLSPEQISASLTDAGFGTVQRLSPAECGHPLPVWVAVAPA
;
A
#
# COMPACT_ATOMS: atom_id res chain seq x y z
N MET A 1 3.48 23.90 -9.42
CA MET A 1 4.15 22.59 -9.53
C MET A 1 3.03 21.58 -9.67
N PRO A 2 2.92 20.85 -10.81
CA PRO A 2 1.98 19.75 -10.88
C PRO A 2 2.28 18.82 -9.70
N LEU A 3 1.25 18.25 -9.07
CA LEU A 3 1.44 17.19 -8.09
C LEU A 3 2.32 16.13 -8.76
N PRO A 4 3.37 15.61 -8.10
CA PRO A 4 4.07 14.45 -8.63
C PRO A 4 3.02 13.38 -8.92
N GLU A 5 3.09 12.80 -10.12
CA GLU A 5 2.23 11.67 -10.47
C GLU A 5 2.39 10.59 -9.40
N ASP A 6 1.31 9.86 -9.11
CA ASP A 6 1.33 8.79 -8.12
C ASP A 6 2.47 7.82 -8.50
N PRO A 7 3.52 7.63 -7.65
CA PRO A 7 4.67 6.80 -8.01
C PRO A 7 4.31 5.37 -8.41
N LEU A 8 3.18 4.84 -7.92
CA LEU A 8 2.68 3.53 -8.35
C LEU A 8 2.20 3.55 -9.81
N THR A 9 1.63 4.66 -10.25
CA THR A 9 1.24 4.88 -11.65
C THR A 9 2.48 5.02 -12.54
N GLU A 10 3.52 5.73 -12.09
CA GLU A 10 4.78 5.84 -12.81
C GLU A 10 5.46 4.47 -12.99
N VAL A 11 5.47 3.64 -11.93
CA VAL A 11 5.96 2.25 -12.00
C VAL A 11 5.18 1.43 -13.03
N ALA A 12 3.84 1.55 -13.05
CA ALA A 12 3.02 0.84 -14.02
C ALA A 12 3.31 1.30 -15.46
N ALA A 13 3.43 2.61 -15.69
CA ALA A 13 3.75 3.19 -16.99
C ALA A 13 5.14 2.75 -17.48
N ALA A 14 6.14 2.66 -16.59
CA ALA A 14 7.48 2.19 -16.94
C ALA A 14 7.49 0.75 -17.47
N VAL A 15 6.52 -0.08 -17.06
CA VAL A 15 6.42 -1.49 -17.47
C VAL A 15 5.49 -1.67 -18.67
N LEU A 16 4.34 -0.98 -18.70
CA LEU A 16 3.36 -1.09 -19.80
C LEU A 16 3.66 -0.17 -20.98
N GLY A 17 4.59 0.78 -20.83
CA GLY A 17 4.87 1.84 -21.78
C GLY A 17 3.95 3.06 -21.60
N ASP A 18 4.30 4.15 -22.29
CA ASP A 18 3.51 5.38 -22.27
C ASP A 18 2.13 5.14 -22.90
N GLY A 19 1.08 5.64 -22.24
CA GLY A 19 -0.29 5.49 -22.74
C GLY A 19 -1.34 5.74 -21.66
N HIS A 20 -2.60 5.68 -22.06
CA HIS A 20 -3.72 5.74 -21.13
C HIS A 20 -4.01 4.33 -20.60
N HIS A 21 -3.69 4.09 -19.33
CA HIS A 21 -3.94 2.82 -18.64
C HIS A 21 -5.19 2.93 -17.76
N VAL A 22 -6.08 1.94 -17.84
CA VAL A 22 -7.21 1.79 -16.93
C VAL A 22 -6.69 1.24 -15.60
N VAL A 23 -6.66 2.08 -14.57
CA VAL A 23 -6.18 1.76 -13.23
C VAL A 23 -7.36 1.57 -12.28
N LEU A 24 -7.33 0.52 -11.48
CA LEU A 24 -8.32 0.19 -10.46
C LEU A 24 -7.66 0.07 -9.09
N ASP A 25 -8.28 0.59 -8.05
CA ASP A 25 -7.84 0.37 -6.67
C ASP A 25 -8.24 -1.03 -6.19
N LEU A 26 -7.35 -1.71 -5.47
CA LEU A 26 -7.59 -3.08 -4.97
C LEU A 26 -8.86 -3.19 -4.14
N LEU A 27 -9.26 -2.13 -3.42
CA LEU A 27 -10.49 -2.12 -2.64
C LEU A 27 -11.77 -2.09 -3.50
N ASP A 28 -11.66 -1.70 -4.77
CA ASP A 28 -12.80 -1.58 -5.69
C ASP A 28 -12.95 -2.81 -6.61
N VAL A 29 -12.04 -3.80 -6.55
CA VAL A 29 -12.11 -5.01 -7.41
C VAL A 29 -13.40 -5.79 -7.23
N VAL A 30 -13.96 -5.81 -6.02
CA VAL A 30 -15.25 -6.46 -5.72
C VAL A 30 -16.39 -5.81 -6.48
N ARG A 31 -16.36 -4.48 -6.62
CA ARG A 31 -17.39 -3.72 -7.34
C ARG A 31 -17.23 -3.81 -8.85
N HIS A 32 -16.04 -4.19 -9.31
CA HIS A 32 -15.65 -4.24 -10.72
C HIS A 32 -15.75 -5.65 -11.34
N HIS A 33 -16.15 -6.69 -10.60
CA HIS A 33 -16.10 -8.08 -11.08
C HIS A 33 -16.82 -8.34 -12.42
N ASP A 34 -17.86 -7.57 -12.75
CA ASP A 34 -18.60 -7.63 -14.03
C ASP A 34 -18.17 -6.56 -15.05
N GLY A 35 -17.15 -5.76 -14.73
CA GLY A 35 -16.61 -4.70 -15.57
C GLY A 35 -15.65 -5.19 -16.65
N PRO A 36 -15.30 -4.33 -17.62
CA PRO A 36 -14.27 -4.66 -18.60
C PRO A 36 -12.91 -4.87 -17.92
N PRO A 37 -12.03 -5.74 -18.44
CA PRO A 37 -10.70 -5.94 -17.88
C PRO A 37 -9.91 -4.62 -17.77
N VAL A 38 -9.11 -4.49 -16.71
CA VAL A 38 -8.28 -3.30 -16.45
C VAL A 38 -6.80 -3.58 -16.70
N ASP A 39 -6.03 -2.51 -16.92
CA ASP A 39 -4.58 -2.59 -17.16
C ASP A 39 -3.78 -2.78 -15.87
N VAL A 40 -4.22 -2.11 -14.80
CA VAL A 40 -3.49 -2.05 -13.53
C VAL A 40 -4.44 -2.15 -12.36
N VAL A 41 -4.12 -2.98 -11.38
CA VAL A 41 -4.70 -2.94 -10.04
C VAL A 41 -3.63 -2.44 -9.07
N ARG A 42 -3.92 -1.39 -8.31
CA ARG A 42 -2.96 -0.81 -7.36
C ARG A 42 -3.39 -0.96 -5.90
N ALA A 43 -2.44 -1.00 -5.00
CA ALA A 43 -2.67 -1.03 -3.56
C ALA A 43 -1.72 -0.09 -2.81
N GLY A 44 -2.29 0.71 -1.89
CA GLY A 44 -1.56 1.59 -1.01
C GLY A 44 -0.75 0.85 0.07
N ASP A 45 0.06 1.61 0.80
CA ASP A 45 1.11 1.12 1.69
C ASP A 45 0.63 0.33 2.92
N ASP A 46 -0.55 0.61 3.44
CA ASP A 46 -1.11 -0.10 4.60
C ASP A 46 -2.03 -1.26 4.21
N LEU A 47 -2.45 -1.34 2.95
CA LEU A 47 -3.57 -2.17 2.55
C LEU A 47 -3.27 -3.67 2.64
N LEU A 48 -2.15 -4.12 2.08
CA LEU A 48 -1.78 -5.55 2.08
C LEU A 48 -1.54 -6.07 3.51
N PRO A 49 -0.76 -5.38 4.36
CA PRO A 49 -0.62 -5.74 5.77
C PRO A 49 -1.95 -5.82 6.52
N ARG A 50 -2.91 -4.93 6.21
CA ARG A 50 -4.24 -4.92 6.83
C ARG A 50 -5.07 -6.13 6.39
N LEU A 51 -5.15 -6.37 5.08
CA LEU A 51 -5.86 -7.54 4.53
C LEU A 51 -5.25 -8.86 5.02
N ALA A 52 -3.93 -8.92 5.20
CA ALA A 52 -3.26 -10.07 5.77
C ALA A 52 -3.67 -10.32 7.23
N HIS A 53 -3.81 -9.27 8.03
CA HIS A 53 -4.35 -9.39 9.39
C HIS A 53 -5.81 -9.88 9.40
N GLU A 54 -6.61 -9.38 8.46
CA GLU A 54 -8.03 -9.75 8.29
C GLU A 54 -8.22 -11.13 7.63
N ASN A 55 -7.14 -11.81 7.25
CA ASN A 55 -7.13 -13.06 6.48
C ASN A 55 -7.91 -12.95 5.15
N ALA A 56 -7.89 -11.76 4.55
CA ALA A 56 -8.56 -11.43 3.30
C ALA A 56 -7.57 -11.21 2.13
N LEU A 57 -6.27 -11.25 2.38
CA LEU A 57 -5.23 -10.96 1.38
C LEU A 57 -5.34 -11.88 0.16
N ASP A 58 -5.34 -13.20 0.38
CA ASP A 58 -5.33 -14.18 -0.71
C ASP A 58 -6.55 -14.02 -1.62
N GLN A 59 -7.72 -13.84 -1.03
CA GLN A 59 -8.96 -13.59 -1.77
C GLN A 59 -8.90 -12.28 -2.55
N ALA A 60 -8.38 -11.21 -1.95
CA ALA A 60 -8.24 -9.92 -2.64
C ALA A 60 -7.27 -10.01 -3.82
N LEU A 61 -6.13 -10.70 -3.67
CA LEU A 61 -5.16 -10.92 -4.75
C LEU A 61 -5.75 -11.77 -5.88
N LEU A 62 -6.52 -12.81 -5.55
CA LEU A 62 -7.22 -13.63 -6.54
C LEU A 62 -8.22 -12.79 -7.36
N MET A 63 -9.01 -11.94 -6.69
CA MET A 63 -9.96 -11.05 -7.36
C MET A 63 -9.25 -10.00 -8.21
N ALA A 64 -8.15 -9.43 -7.73
CA ALA A 64 -7.30 -8.53 -8.52
C ALA A 64 -6.80 -9.21 -9.80
N ARG A 65 -6.33 -10.46 -9.69
CA ARG A 65 -5.87 -11.26 -10.84
C ARG A 65 -6.98 -11.50 -11.86
N GLN A 66 -8.24 -11.63 -11.42
CA GLN A 66 -9.38 -11.91 -12.30
C GLN A 66 -9.84 -10.69 -13.10
N VAL A 67 -9.74 -9.48 -12.53
CA VAL A 67 -10.15 -8.25 -13.23
C VAL A 67 -9.08 -7.70 -14.17
N LEU A 68 -7.84 -8.14 -14.02
CA LEU A 68 -6.73 -7.74 -14.89
C LEU A 68 -6.83 -8.42 -16.26
N ARG A 69 -6.56 -7.66 -17.33
CA ARG A 69 -6.30 -8.27 -18.64
C ARG A 69 -5.02 -9.11 -18.64
N ALA A 70 -4.88 -9.97 -19.64
CA ALA A 70 -3.61 -10.62 -19.96
C ALA A 70 -2.46 -9.59 -20.04
N GLY A 71 -1.38 -9.85 -19.30
CA GLY A 71 -0.23 -8.95 -19.19
C GLY A 71 -0.48 -7.64 -18.43
N GLY A 72 -1.62 -7.51 -17.75
CA GLY A 72 -1.89 -6.42 -16.82
C GLY A 72 -1.05 -6.54 -15.55
N LEU A 73 -1.01 -5.47 -14.75
CA LEU A 73 -0.13 -5.37 -13.58
C LEU A 73 -0.90 -5.27 -12.28
N PHE A 74 -0.41 -5.96 -11.27
CA PHE A 74 -0.68 -5.62 -9.88
C PHE A 74 0.52 -4.84 -9.31
N VAL A 75 0.27 -3.67 -8.73
CA VAL A 75 1.32 -2.79 -8.18
C VAL A 75 0.98 -2.40 -6.73
N ALA A 76 1.84 -2.71 -5.77
CA ALA A 76 1.56 -2.44 -4.36
C ALA A 76 2.78 -1.91 -3.61
N ALA A 77 2.61 -0.81 -2.87
CA ALA A 77 3.59 -0.43 -1.86
C ALA A 77 3.39 -1.31 -0.61
N VAL A 78 4.48 -1.85 -0.04
CA VAL A 78 4.39 -2.62 1.21
C VAL A 78 5.58 -2.28 2.12
N PRO A 79 5.35 -1.88 3.39
CA PRO A 79 6.43 -1.57 4.32
C PRO A 79 7.13 -2.85 4.79
N GLU A 80 8.47 -2.83 4.78
CA GLU A 80 9.30 -3.93 5.29
C GLU A 80 9.58 -3.73 6.78
N LEU A 81 8.71 -4.32 7.59
CA LEU A 81 8.75 -4.19 9.04
C LEU A 81 9.26 -5.46 9.74
N ASP A 82 9.59 -6.50 8.99
CA ASP A 82 10.14 -7.78 9.45
C ASP A 82 11.36 -7.58 10.37
N LYS A 83 12.26 -6.66 10.00
CA LYS A 83 13.45 -6.32 10.80
C LYS A 83 13.11 -5.45 12.01
N LEU A 84 12.03 -4.67 11.95
CA LEU A 84 11.58 -3.79 13.02
C LEU A 84 10.70 -4.50 14.05
N GLY A 85 10.10 -5.65 13.71
CA GLY A 85 9.30 -6.46 14.62
C GLY A 85 10.03 -6.90 15.89
N ARG A 86 11.37 -6.97 15.86
CA ARG A 86 12.19 -7.21 17.06
C ARG A 86 12.34 -5.98 17.95
N LEU A 87 12.45 -4.80 17.33
CA LEU A 87 12.63 -3.53 18.03
C LEU A 87 11.32 -2.99 18.58
N ARG A 88 10.18 -3.35 17.98
CA ARG A 88 8.82 -2.94 18.36
C ARG A 88 8.73 -1.44 18.66
N PRO A 89 9.11 -0.58 17.70
CA PRO A 89 9.04 0.86 17.89
C PRO A 89 7.60 1.29 18.16
N THR A 90 7.40 2.18 19.12
CA THR A 90 6.05 2.65 19.50
C THR A 90 5.53 3.76 18.59
N ALA A 91 6.40 4.45 17.87
CA ALA A 91 6.05 5.47 16.89
C ALA A 91 7.24 5.80 15.97
N PRO A 92 7.03 6.03 14.66
CA PRO A 92 7.98 6.75 13.82
C PRO A 92 7.93 8.26 14.11
N PRO A 93 8.89 9.05 13.59
CA PRO A 93 8.81 10.52 13.67
C PRO A 93 7.49 11.06 13.08
N PRO A 94 6.86 12.06 13.71
CA PRO A 94 5.66 12.70 13.15
C PRO A 94 5.93 13.28 11.75
N LYS A 95 4.97 13.11 10.85
CA LYS A 95 5.02 13.69 9.50
C LYS A 95 4.35 15.06 9.53
N VAL A 96 5.05 16.08 9.01
CA VAL A 96 4.49 17.43 8.88
C VAL A 96 4.28 17.75 7.41
N THR A 97 3.09 18.20 7.05
CA THR A 97 2.74 18.65 5.69
C THR A 97 2.12 20.05 5.72
N GLY A 98 2.13 20.75 4.58
CA GLY A 98 1.64 22.12 4.49
C GLY A 98 2.52 23.15 5.20
N ARG A 99 2.10 24.41 5.18
CA ARG A 99 2.80 25.55 5.82
C ARG A 99 1.78 26.54 6.38
N GLY A 100 2.20 27.35 7.37
CA GLY A 100 1.34 28.37 7.96
C GLY A 100 0.05 27.79 8.54
N ALA A 101 -1.10 28.37 8.17
CA ALA A 101 -2.43 27.94 8.60
C ALA A 101 -2.84 26.56 8.05
N GLU A 102 -2.27 26.13 6.92
CA GLU A 102 -2.53 24.81 6.32
C GLU A 102 -1.57 23.74 6.85
N ARG A 103 -0.76 24.05 7.87
CA ARG A 103 0.15 23.06 8.44
C ARG A 103 -0.64 21.96 9.13
N GLN A 104 -0.29 20.73 8.83
CA GLN A 104 -0.86 19.52 9.42
C GLN A 104 0.25 18.65 9.98
N VAL A 105 -0.04 17.96 11.07
CA VAL A 105 0.88 16.99 11.69
C VAL A 105 0.18 15.65 11.78
N THR A 106 0.79 14.61 11.24
CA THR A 106 0.33 13.23 11.34
C THR A 106 1.22 12.49 12.33
N VAL A 107 0.63 11.97 13.39
CA VAL A 107 1.28 11.12 14.38
C VAL A 107 0.79 9.68 14.15
N GLN A 108 1.73 8.73 14.24
CA GLN A 108 1.40 7.31 14.21
C GLN A 108 1.80 6.68 15.54
N LEU A 109 0.90 5.89 16.11
CA LEU A 109 1.10 5.14 17.35
C LEU A 109 0.96 3.66 17.04
N TRP A 110 1.93 2.87 17.50
CA TRP A 110 2.08 1.46 17.15
C TRP A 110 2.04 0.64 18.42
N ASP A 111 1.14 -0.33 18.46
CA ASP A 111 1.02 -1.30 19.55
C ASP A 111 1.24 -2.70 19.00
N TRP A 112 2.42 -3.26 19.30
CA TRP A 112 2.89 -4.52 18.74
C TRP A 112 2.39 -5.72 19.54
N ALA A 113 2.03 -6.79 18.84
CA ALA A 113 1.85 -8.08 19.47
C ALA A 113 3.16 -8.57 20.11
N ALA A 114 3.03 -9.46 21.11
CA ALA A 114 4.17 -9.94 21.88
C ALA A 114 5.21 -10.68 21.02
N ASP A 115 4.75 -11.37 19.97
CA ASP A 115 5.56 -12.09 18.97
C ASP A 115 6.19 -11.18 17.91
N GLY A 116 5.72 -9.93 17.77
CA GLY A 116 6.17 -8.98 16.75
C GLY A 116 5.64 -9.27 15.35
N GLU A 117 4.70 -10.19 15.18
CA GLU A 117 4.14 -10.58 13.87
C GLU A 117 2.95 -9.71 13.44
N SER A 118 2.41 -8.91 14.35
CA SER A 118 1.31 -7.98 14.07
C SER A 118 1.38 -6.74 14.95
N TYR A 119 0.67 -5.69 14.52
CA TYR A 119 0.57 -4.44 15.27
C TYR A 119 -0.77 -3.75 15.01
N ALA A 120 -1.29 -3.08 16.03
CA ALA A 120 -2.31 -2.06 15.86
C ALA A 120 -1.62 -0.73 15.51
N LEU A 121 -2.20 0.00 14.56
CA LEU A 121 -1.76 1.32 14.13
C LEU A 121 -2.88 2.31 14.40
N GLU A 122 -2.58 3.34 15.17
CA GLU A 122 -3.45 4.51 15.31
C GLU A 122 -2.79 5.71 14.64
N VAL A 123 -3.49 6.32 13.69
CA VAL A 123 -3.05 7.51 12.96
C VAL A 123 -3.90 8.69 13.41
N VAL A 124 -3.26 9.66 14.03
CA VAL A 124 -3.89 10.90 14.49
C VAL A 124 -3.43 12.05 13.61
N ARG A 125 -4.37 12.74 12.95
CA ARG A 125 -4.10 13.95 12.17
C ARG A 125 -4.48 15.18 12.99
N LEU A 126 -3.49 16.03 13.22
CA LEU A 126 -3.62 17.32 13.87
C LEU A 126 -3.60 18.43 12.84
N VAL A 127 -4.48 19.41 13.00
CA VAL A 127 -4.55 20.63 12.17
C VAL A 127 -4.44 21.86 13.05
N ARG A 128 -4.02 22.97 12.46
CA ARG A 128 -3.91 24.23 13.18
C ARG A 128 -5.30 24.84 13.39
N GLY A 129 -5.75 24.91 14.64
CA GLY A 129 -6.88 25.73 15.06
C GLY A 129 -6.49 27.19 15.30
N ALA A 130 -7.43 28.01 15.74
CA ALA A 130 -7.21 29.46 15.94
C ALA A 130 -6.08 29.74 16.95
N GLU A 131 -6.04 28.99 18.05
CA GLU A 131 -5.07 29.18 19.14
C GLU A 131 -4.21 27.93 19.39
N THR A 132 -4.81 26.75 19.25
CA THR A 132 -4.20 25.45 19.57
C THR A 132 -4.19 24.51 18.37
N TRP A 133 -3.61 23.32 18.56
CA TRP A 133 -3.76 22.23 17.60
C TRP A 133 -5.04 21.46 17.90
N GLU A 134 -5.77 21.09 16.87
CA GLU A 134 -7.02 20.34 16.97
C GLU A 134 -6.85 18.97 16.29
N VAL A 135 -7.48 17.94 16.84
CA VAL A 135 -7.54 16.62 16.21
C VAL A 135 -8.57 16.68 15.09
N ALA A 136 -8.13 16.60 13.84
CA ALA A 136 -9.01 16.56 12.68
C ALA A 136 -9.60 15.16 12.46
N ASN A 137 -8.79 14.12 12.66
CA ASN A 137 -9.23 12.73 12.51
C ASN A 137 -8.30 11.77 13.26
N THR A 138 -8.87 10.64 13.68
CA THR A 138 -8.16 9.48 14.22
C THR A 138 -8.64 8.23 13.49
N VAL A 139 -7.71 7.41 12.99
CA VAL A 139 -8.01 6.13 12.34
C VAL A 139 -7.21 5.04 13.03
N ALA A 140 -7.87 3.93 13.39
CA ALA A 140 -7.22 2.77 14.00
C ALA A 140 -7.41 1.53 13.10
N THR A 141 -6.31 0.85 12.80
CA THR A 141 -6.27 -0.36 11.97
C THR A 141 -5.34 -1.40 12.60
N ARG A 142 -5.43 -2.65 12.15
CA ARG A 142 -4.52 -3.73 12.54
C ARG A 142 -3.87 -4.34 11.32
N HIS A 143 -2.60 -4.71 11.48
CA HIS A 143 -1.76 -5.18 10.38
C HIS A 143 -0.97 -6.40 10.80
N ARG A 144 -0.68 -7.26 9.82
CA ARG A 144 0.32 -8.32 9.94
C ARG A 144 1.62 -7.83 9.31
N VAL A 145 2.74 -8.14 9.94
CA VAL A 145 4.06 -7.93 9.34
C VAL A 145 4.24 -8.96 8.22
N LEU A 146 4.50 -8.47 7.01
CA LEU A 146 4.73 -9.32 5.85
C LEU A 146 6.21 -9.28 5.47
N SER A 147 6.86 -10.44 5.45
CA SER A 147 8.20 -10.56 4.88
C SER A 147 8.14 -10.52 3.35
N PRO A 148 9.25 -10.17 2.68
CA PRO A 148 9.31 -10.23 1.23
C PRO A 148 8.93 -11.60 0.65
N GLU A 149 9.34 -12.68 1.31
CA GLU A 149 9.02 -14.05 0.91
C GLU A 149 7.52 -14.33 1.00
N GLN A 150 6.86 -13.85 2.06
CA GLN A 150 5.41 -14.00 2.22
C GLN A 150 4.63 -13.24 1.14
N ILE A 151 5.07 -12.02 0.79
CA ILE A 151 4.43 -11.23 -0.27
C ILE A 151 4.60 -11.92 -1.63
N SER A 152 5.82 -12.37 -1.93
CA SER A 152 6.11 -13.10 -3.16
C SER A 152 5.27 -14.38 -3.27
N ALA A 153 5.19 -15.16 -2.20
CA ALA A 153 4.39 -16.39 -2.16
C ALA A 153 2.90 -16.09 -2.38
N SER A 154 2.34 -15.11 -1.66
CA SER A 154 0.91 -14.73 -1.79
C SER A 154 0.55 -14.30 -3.22
N LEU A 155 1.45 -13.57 -3.90
CA LEU A 155 1.24 -13.16 -5.29
C LEU A 155 1.34 -14.35 -6.25
N THR A 156 2.34 -15.23 -6.09
CA THR A 156 2.46 -16.44 -6.90
C THR A 156 1.27 -17.38 -6.71
N ASP A 157 0.83 -17.59 -5.48
CA ASP A 157 -0.30 -18.46 -5.13
C ASP A 157 -1.63 -17.91 -5.68
N ALA A 158 -1.78 -16.58 -5.78
CA ALA A 158 -2.90 -15.93 -6.47
C ALA A 158 -2.85 -16.08 -8.01
N GLY A 159 -1.81 -16.70 -8.55
CA GLY A 159 -1.66 -16.99 -9.97
C GLY A 159 -1.03 -15.87 -10.79
N PHE A 160 -0.36 -14.92 -10.15
CA PHE A 160 0.51 -13.98 -10.87
C PHE A 160 1.77 -14.69 -11.36
N GLY A 161 2.26 -14.27 -12.53
CA GLY A 161 3.48 -14.79 -13.13
C GLY A 161 4.72 -14.14 -12.54
N THR A 162 5.38 -13.28 -13.32
CA THR A 162 6.56 -12.54 -12.87
C THR A 162 6.21 -11.65 -11.68
N VAL A 163 6.84 -11.90 -10.53
CA VAL A 163 6.75 -11.07 -9.32
C VAL A 163 8.11 -10.43 -9.08
N GLN A 164 8.13 -9.11 -8.97
CA GLN A 164 9.33 -8.32 -8.75
C GLN A 164 9.12 -7.33 -7.61
N ARG A 165 10.15 -7.17 -6.79
CA ARG A 165 10.22 -6.17 -5.73
C ARG A 165 11.22 -5.08 -6.12
N LEU A 166 10.73 -3.86 -6.25
CA LEU A 166 11.53 -2.66 -6.49
C LEU A 166 11.86 -1.99 -5.16
N SER A 167 13.13 -1.62 -4.96
CA SER A 167 13.55 -0.80 -3.83
C SER A 167 13.07 0.65 -3.97
N PRO A 168 13.00 1.43 -2.87
CA PRO A 168 12.66 2.85 -2.92
C PRO A 168 13.50 3.67 -3.93
N ALA A 169 14.79 3.34 -4.07
CA ALA A 169 15.68 4.02 -5.00
C ALA A 169 15.37 3.71 -6.47
N GLU A 170 14.85 2.51 -6.77
CA GLU A 170 14.52 2.07 -8.13
C GLU A 170 13.17 2.61 -8.61
N CYS A 171 12.21 2.79 -7.70
CA CYS A 171 10.84 3.19 -8.05
C CYS A 171 10.45 4.62 -7.64
N GLY A 172 11.29 5.33 -6.89
CA GLY A 172 11.00 6.68 -6.41
C GLY A 172 9.93 6.75 -5.30
N HIS A 173 9.34 5.63 -4.91
CA HIS A 173 8.39 5.55 -3.80
C HIS A 173 9.13 5.41 -2.44
N PRO A 174 8.65 6.01 -1.34
CA PRO A 174 9.32 5.90 -0.03
C PRO A 174 9.43 4.48 0.54
N LEU A 175 8.57 3.57 0.08
CA LEU A 175 8.54 2.16 0.45
C LEU A 175 8.85 1.28 -0.76
N PRO A 176 9.34 0.05 -0.54
CA PRO A 176 9.42 -0.95 -1.60
C PRO A 176 8.08 -1.13 -2.32
N VAL A 177 8.15 -1.32 -3.62
CA VAL A 177 6.98 -1.53 -4.49
C VAL A 177 7.07 -2.93 -5.09
N TRP A 178 5.99 -3.69 -4.96
CA TRP A 178 5.81 -4.99 -5.58
C TRP A 178 5.08 -4.82 -6.89
N VAL A 179 5.60 -5.45 -7.94
CA VAL A 179 5.01 -5.50 -9.28
C VAL A 179 4.81 -6.96 -9.65
N ALA A 180 3.59 -7.34 -9.99
CA ALA A 180 3.25 -8.69 -10.41
C ALA A 180 2.47 -8.68 -11.71
N VAL A 181 2.81 -9.56 -12.64
CA VAL A 181 2.20 -9.60 -13.98
C VAL A 181 1.11 -10.66 -14.04
N ALA A 182 -0.10 -10.28 -14.47
CA ALA A 182 -1.16 -11.22 -14.78
C ALA A 182 -0.74 -12.08 -16.00
N PRO A 183 -0.82 -13.42 -15.92
CA PRO A 183 -0.39 -14.28 -17.02
C PRO A 183 -1.23 -14.03 -18.29
N ALA A 184 -0.61 -14.33 -19.44
CA ALA A 184 -1.24 -14.22 -20.75
C ALA A 184 -2.41 -15.20 -20.94
#